data_AF-A0A957P524-F1
#
_entry.id   AF-A0A957P524-F1
#
_cell.length_a   1.000
_cell.length_b   1.000
_cell.length_c   1.000
_cell.angle_alpha   90.00
_cell.angle_beta   90.00
_cell.angle_gamma   90.00
#
_symmetry.space_group_name_H-M   'P 1'
#
loop_
_entity.id
_entity.type
_entity.pdbx_description
1 polymer ?
#
loop_
_entity_poly.entity_id
_entity_poly.type
_entity_poly.pdbx_seq_one_letter_code
_entity_poly.pdbx_strand_id
1 'polypeptide(L)' 'MQPYPFLETLFRHNVWANLQLLETCKSLSEEQLQSTSTGVYGSIGDTWQHIVRAERS' A
#
# COMPACT_ATOMS: atom_id res chain seq x y z
N MET A 1 24.86 1.18 17.65
CA MET A 1 24.92 0.63 16.28
C MET A 1 23.57 -0.04 16.04
N GLN A 2 22.73 0.50 15.15
CA GLN A 2 21.41 -0.07 14.84
C GLN A 2 21.61 -1.47 14.23
N PRO A 3 21.02 -2.54 14.80
CA PRO A 3 21.47 -3.90 14.49
C PRO A 3 21.03 -4.43 13.12
N TYR A 4 20.12 -3.77 12.39
CA TYR A 4 19.60 -4.29 11.11
C TYR A 4 19.32 -3.19 10.08
N PRO A 5 20.36 -2.53 9.50
CA PRO A 5 20.17 -1.46 8.52
C PRO A 5 19.37 -1.92 7.28
N PHE A 6 19.44 -3.20 6.93
CA PHE A 6 18.67 -3.76 5.82
C PHE A 6 17.16 -3.80 6.13
N LEU A 7 16.77 -4.34 7.28
CA LEU A 7 15.36 -4.42 7.67
C LEU A 7 14.75 -3.03 7.82
N GLU A 8 15.49 -2.10 8.44
CA GLU A 8 15.10 -0.70 8.53
C GLU A 8 14.90 -0.07 7.14
N THR A 9 15.81 -0.35 6.19
CA THR A 9 15.70 0.13 4.81
C THR A 9 14.44 -0.41 4.13
N LEU A 10 14.11 -1.69 4.31
CA LEU A 10 12.89 -2.29 3.75
C LEU A 10 11.62 -1.62 4.28
N PHE A 11 11.52 -1.40 5.60
CA PHE A 11 10.37 -0.71 6.18
C PHE A 11 10.29 0.75 5.70
N ARG A 12 11.42 1.47 5.62
CA ARG A 12 11.43 2.83 5.06
C ARG A 12 10.99 2.88 3.61
N HIS A 13 11.42 1.90 2.80
CA HIS A 13 11.00 1.80 1.41
C HIS A 13 9.51 1.49 1.28
N ASN A 14 9.00 0.56 2.10
CA ASN A 14 7.59 0.21 2.15
C ASN A 14 6.71 1.43 2.51
N VAL A 15 7.09 2.19 3.54
CA VAL A 15 6.42 3.45 3.90
C VAL A 15 6.45 4.45 2.74
N TRP A 16 7.61 4.66 2.12
CA TRP A 16 7.72 5.56 0.97
C TRP A 16 6.79 5.13 -0.19
N ALA A 17 6.79 3.85 -0.55
CA ALA A 17 5.95 3.34 -1.63
C ALA A 17 4.45 3.51 -1.32
N ASN A 18 4.04 3.20 -0.09
CA ASN A 18 2.65 3.36 0.34
C ASN A 18 2.21 4.83 0.28
N LEU A 19 3.06 5.78 0.70
CA LEU A 19 2.77 7.20 0.57
C LEU A 19 2.61 7.63 -0.90
N GLN A 20 3.50 7.20 -1.80
CA GLN A 20 3.38 7.54 -3.23
C GLN A 20 2.09 7.00 -3.86
N LEU A 21 1.72 5.76 -3.52
CA LEU A 21 0.48 5.16 -4.00
C LEU A 21 -0.75 5.87 -3.43
N LEU A 22 -0.75 6.26 -2.15
CA LEU A 22 -1.84 7.02 -1.55
C LEU A 22 -2.00 8.39 -2.22
N GLU A 23 -0.92 9.11 -2.49
CA GLU A 23 -0.99 10.38 -3.23
C GLU A 23 -1.60 10.19 -4.63
N THR A 24 -1.28 9.09 -5.31
CA THR A 24 -1.89 8.76 -6.60
C THR A 24 -3.39 8.48 -6.45
N CYS A 25 -3.77 7.68 -5.43
CA CYS A 25 -5.15 7.30 -5.17
C CYS A 25 -6.05 8.48 -4.81
N LYS A 26 -5.52 9.57 -4.23
CA LYS A 26 -6.29 10.79 -3.96
C LYS A 26 -6.90 11.44 -5.20
N SER A 27 -6.33 11.19 -6.38
CA SER A 27 -6.83 11.72 -7.65
C SER A 27 -7.94 10.87 -8.28
N LEU A 28 -8.20 9.68 -7.74
CA LEU A 28 -9.17 8.74 -8.28
C LEU A 28 -10.60 9.05 -7.80
N SER A 29 -11.59 8.80 -8.66
CA SER A 29 -12.99 8.79 -8.26
C SER A 29 -13.31 7.56 -7.41
N GLU A 30 -14.48 7.58 -6.75
CA GLU A 30 -14.96 6.42 -6.00
C GLU A 30 -15.10 5.19 -6.93
N GLU A 31 -15.65 5.36 -8.13
CA GLU A 31 -15.79 4.27 -9.10
C GLU A 31 -14.44 3.69 -9.52
N GLN A 32 -13.40 4.53 -9.62
CA GLN A 32 -12.05 4.09 -9.92
C GLN A 32 -11.41 3.36 -8.74
N LEU A 33 -11.64 3.81 -7.50
CA LEU A 33 -11.18 3.12 -6.29
C LEU A 33 -11.85 1.73 -6.12
N GLN A 34 -13.10 1.60 -6.57
CA GLN A 34 -13.83 0.33 -6.61
C GLN A 34 -13.50 -0.53 -7.84
N SER A 35 -12.62 -0.06 -8.73
CA SER A 35 -12.27 -0.82 -9.94
C SER A 35 -11.53 -2.10 -9.59
N THR A 36 -11.81 -3.15 -10.38
CA THR A 36 -11.20 -4.47 -10.26
C THR A 36 -10.86 -5.02 -11.64
N SER A 37 -9.98 -6.03 -11.69
CA SER A 37 -9.57 -6.71 -12.93
C SER A 37 -9.29 -8.18 -12.63
N THR A 38 -9.35 -9.02 -13.66
CA THR A 38 -8.97 -10.43 -13.51
C THR A 38 -7.53 -10.56 -13.00
N GLY A 39 -7.33 -11.34 -11.94
CA GLY A 39 -6.02 -11.61 -11.36
C GLY A 39 -5.56 -10.63 -10.26
N VAL A 40 -6.41 -9.70 -9.81
CA VAL A 40 -6.10 -8.81 -8.69
C VAL A 40 -6.86 -9.21 -7.41
N TYR A 41 -6.44 -8.65 -6.27
CA TYR A 41 -7.13 -8.83 -4.99
C TYR A 41 -8.21 -7.75 -4.81
N GLY A 42 -9.46 -8.09 -5.16
CA GLY A 42 -10.60 -7.19 -4.96
C GLY A 42 -10.47 -5.87 -5.72
N SER A 43 -10.96 -4.80 -5.11
CA SER A 43 -10.76 -3.44 -5.58
C SER A 43 -9.43 -2.84 -5.12
N ILE A 44 -9.08 -1.65 -5.63
CA ILE A 44 -7.95 -0.86 -5.10
C ILE A 44 -8.15 -0.60 -3.59
N GLY A 45 -9.39 -0.29 -3.18
CA GLY A 45 -9.74 -0.12 -1.77
C GLY A 45 -9.53 -1.38 -0.92
N ASP A 46 -9.91 -2.55 -1.43
CA ASP A 46 -9.70 -3.84 -0.74
C ASP A 46 -8.22 -4.15 -0.56
N THR A 47 -7.41 -3.87 -1.60
CA THR A 47 -5.95 -4.01 -1.53
C THR A 47 -5.35 -3.09 -0.47
N TRP A 48 -5.80 -1.85 -0.37
CA TRP A 48 -5.35 -0.93 0.69
C TRP A 48 -5.70 -1.42 2.09
N GLN A 49 -6.93 -1.90 2.29
CA GLN A 49 -7.35 -2.47 3.56
C GLN A 49 -6.50 -3.69 3.93
N HIS A 50 -6.14 -4.52 2.94
CA HIS A 50 -5.24 -5.64 3.14
C HIS A 50 -3.83 -5.20 3.60
N ILE A 51 -3.23 -4.22 2.92
CA ILE A 51 -1.90 -3.68 3.26
C ILE A 51 -1.90 -3.09 4.68
N VAL A 52 -2.85 -2.22 5.01
CA VAL A 52 -2.91 -1.57 6.33
C VAL A 52 -3.13 -2.58 7.46
N ARG A 53 -3.89 -3.66 7.21
CA ARG A 53 -4.06 -4.73 8.20
C ARG A 53 -2.75 -5.51 8.40
N ALA A 54 -2.02 -5.78 7.33
CA ALA A 54 -0.73 -6.49 7.40
C ALA A 54 0.36 -5.68 8.12
N GLU A 55 0.34 -4.35 8.05
CA GLU A 55 1.31 -3.50 8.76
C GLU A 55 1.10 -3.44 10.28
N ARG A 56 -0.09 -3.83 10.77
CA ARG A 56 -0.44 -3.76 12.21
C ARG A 56 -0.11 -5.03 13.00
N SER A 57 0.32 -6.09 12.33
CA SER A 57 0.56 -7.43 12.89
C SER A 57 2.04 -7.81 12.85
#